data_AF-A0A7Y7LMP3-F1
#
_entry.id   AF-A0A7Y7LMP3-F1
#
_cell.length_a   1.000
_cell.length_b   1.000
_cell.length_c   1.000
_cell.angle_alpha   90.00
_cell.angle_beta   90.00
_cell.angle_gamma   90.00
#
_symmetry.space_group_name_H-M   'P 1'
#
loop_
_entity.id
_entity.type
_entity.pdbx_description
1 polymer ?
#
loop_
_entity_poly.entity_id
_entity_poly.type
_entity_poly.pdbx_seq_one_letter_code
_entity_poly.pdbx_strand_id
1 'polypeptide(L)'
;MNILRKSILIGFTVLGMAAAHAQETQPAGKPHGARPTKEQMQAKMADMYAKRQARLHDLLKLTAQQESAWATYQAAIKPAALDGQRPERKPMNKLTAPERLNLALEMTKKREAFLETRVKAVSAFYAQLNPAQQTLFDEHGLGGGRGFRGRGHHGHHGMHGGWAHNGQHEGWGGPAHQG
;
A
#
# COMPACT_ATOMS: atom_id res chain seq x y z
N MET A 1 -47.12 26.19 12.27
CA MET A 1 -47.14 27.62 12.64
C MET A 1 -45.77 28.21 12.40
N ASN A 2 -45.75 29.29 11.64
CA ASN A 2 -44.59 29.89 11.01
C ASN A 2 -43.89 30.90 11.94
N ILE A 3 -42.75 31.38 11.42
CA ILE A 3 -42.15 32.71 11.63
C ILE A 3 -41.12 32.79 12.77
N LEU A 4 -39.86 32.98 12.38
CA LEU A 4 -39.09 34.16 12.82
C LEU A 4 -37.93 34.45 11.87
N ARG A 5 -38.19 35.41 10.98
CA ARG A 5 -37.21 36.13 10.15
C ARG A 5 -36.57 37.20 11.03
N LYS A 6 -35.23 37.36 10.99
CA LYS A 6 -34.57 38.63 11.32
C LYS A 6 -33.41 38.88 10.36
N SER A 7 -33.57 39.91 9.55
CA SER A 7 -32.60 40.47 8.61
C SER A 7 -31.85 41.62 9.29
N ILE A 8 -30.54 41.77 9.08
CA ILE A 8 -29.85 43.08 9.14
C ILE A 8 -28.82 43.16 8.00
N LEU A 9 -28.86 44.30 7.32
CA LEU A 9 -28.14 44.70 6.12
C LEU A 9 -27.01 45.70 6.48
N ILE A 10 -25.92 45.62 5.69
CA ILE A 10 -25.06 46.71 5.18
C ILE A 10 -24.12 47.48 6.14
N GLY A 11 -22.84 47.52 5.76
CA GLY A 11 -21.89 48.58 6.08
C GLY A 11 -20.70 48.53 5.11
N PHE A 12 -20.66 49.44 4.14
CA PHE A 12 -19.62 49.61 3.11
C PHE A 12 -18.64 50.71 3.53
N THR A 13 -17.50 50.80 2.82
CA THR A 13 -16.47 51.87 2.75
C THR A 13 -15.22 51.69 3.63
N VAL A 14 -14.00 52.07 3.24
CA VAL A 14 -13.31 52.35 1.95
C VAL A 14 -11.80 52.31 2.26
N LEU A 15 -11.02 51.81 1.30
CA LEU A 15 -9.65 52.11 0.90
C LEU A 15 -8.72 52.93 1.85
N GLY A 16 -7.63 52.29 2.28
CA GLY A 16 -6.39 52.94 2.71
C GLY A 16 -5.19 52.27 2.02
N MET A 17 -4.48 53.03 1.19
CA MET A 17 -3.36 52.59 0.36
C MET A 17 -2.06 53.10 1.01
N ALA A 18 -1.13 52.21 1.38
CA ALA A 18 0.22 52.60 1.79
C ALA A 18 1.27 51.51 1.46
N ALA A 19 2.14 51.88 0.52
CA ALA A 19 3.52 51.50 0.26
C ALA A 19 4.07 50.11 0.67
N ALA A 20 4.39 49.35 -0.38
CA ALA A 20 5.69 48.74 -0.65
C ALA A 20 6.50 48.16 0.52
N HIS A 21 6.45 46.83 0.64
CA HIS A 21 7.65 46.01 0.64
C HIS A 21 7.37 44.75 -0.18
N ALA A 22 7.80 44.74 -1.43
CA ALA A 22 8.03 43.50 -2.15
C ALA A 22 9.22 42.82 -1.49
N GLN A 23 8.95 42.12 -0.38
CA GLN A 23 9.85 41.07 0.07
C GLN A 23 9.76 40.01 -1.00
N GLU A 24 10.76 39.99 -1.89
CA GLU A 24 11.05 38.85 -2.75
C GLU A 24 11.44 37.70 -1.81
N THR A 25 10.42 37.10 -1.17
CA THR A 25 10.55 35.78 -0.57
C THR A 25 10.86 34.87 -1.73
N GLN A 26 12.15 34.63 -1.92
CA GLN A 26 12.65 33.43 -2.56
C GLN A 26 11.72 32.29 -2.15
N PRO A 27 11.16 31.52 -3.10
CA PRO A 27 10.37 30.36 -2.73
C PRO A 27 11.29 29.49 -1.88
N ALA A 28 11.07 29.51 -0.56
CA ALA A 28 11.77 28.69 0.40
C ALA A 28 11.68 27.29 -0.17
N GLY A 29 12.83 26.76 -0.60
CA GLY A 29 12.92 25.43 -1.19
C GLY A 29 12.18 24.50 -0.24
N LYS A 30 11.09 23.88 -0.74
CA LYS A 30 10.27 22.96 0.05
C LYS A 30 11.24 22.06 0.80
N PRO A 31 11.27 22.06 2.14
CA PRO A 31 12.19 21.18 2.86
C PRO A 31 11.88 19.77 2.37
N HIS A 32 12.86 19.12 1.75
CA HIS A 32 12.73 17.73 1.33
C HIS A 32 12.32 16.94 2.58
N GLY A 33 11.05 16.57 2.64
CA GLY A 33 10.35 16.23 3.87
C GLY A 33 11.03 15.11 4.65
N ALA A 34 11.07 15.26 5.97
CA ALA A 34 11.52 14.21 6.89
C ALA A 34 10.85 12.87 6.54
N ARG A 35 11.64 11.80 6.47
CA ARG A 35 11.11 10.45 6.27
C ARG A 35 10.13 10.14 7.40
N PRO A 36 8.92 9.62 7.09
CA PRO A 36 7.93 9.33 8.13
C PRO A 36 8.49 8.31 9.13
N THR A 37 8.16 8.50 10.42
CA THR A 37 8.57 7.57 11.47
C THR A 37 7.87 6.21 11.32
N LYS A 38 8.34 5.19 12.04
CA LYS A 38 7.74 3.85 11.99
C LYS A 38 6.28 3.87 12.43
N GLU A 39 6.00 4.62 13.48
CA GLU A 39 4.67 4.80 14.07
C GLU A 39 3.75 5.49 13.06
N GLN A 40 4.24 6.53 12.36
CA GLN A 40 3.49 7.22 11.32
C GLN A 40 3.17 6.29 10.13
N MET A 41 4.13 5.45 9.72
CA MET A 41 3.88 4.46 8.67
C MET A 41 2.87 3.40 9.11
N GLN A 42 2.98 2.88 10.33
CA GLN A 42 2.06 1.88 10.87
C GLN A 42 0.64 2.45 10.99
N ALA A 43 0.50 3.66 11.53
CA ALA A 43 -0.77 4.36 11.64
C ALA A 43 -1.39 4.56 10.25
N LYS A 44 -0.60 5.00 9.27
CA LYS A 44 -1.06 5.16 7.88
C LYS A 44 -1.51 3.84 7.25
N MET A 45 -0.79 2.74 7.48
CA MET A 45 -1.18 1.42 6.96
C MET A 45 -2.47 0.91 7.60
N ALA A 46 -2.61 1.07 8.92
CA ALA A 46 -3.83 0.73 9.64
C ALA A 46 -5.04 1.56 9.16
N ASP A 47 -4.85 2.86 8.98
CA ASP A 47 -5.88 3.78 8.47
C ASP A 47 -6.31 3.42 7.04
N MET A 48 -5.35 3.16 6.15
CA MET A 48 -5.63 2.72 4.77
C MET A 48 -6.36 1.37 4.74
N TYR A 49 -5.99 0.44 5.61
CA TYR A 49 -6.69 -0.83 5.75
C TYR A 49 -8.13 -0.61 6.23
N ALA A 50 -8.33 0.14 7.31
CA ALA A 50 -9.65 0.43 7.87
C ALA A 50 -10.56 1.10 6.83
N LYS A 51 -10.07 2.12 6.11
CA LYS A 51 -10.80 2.79 5.02
C LYS A 51 -11.17 1.83 3.89
N ARG A 52 -10.30 0.88 3.56
CA ARG A 52 -10.58 -0.12 2.54
C ARG A 52 -11.66 -1.10 3.00
N GLN A 53 -11.60 -1.56 4.24
CA GLN A 53 -12.61 -2.47 4.79
C GLN A 53 -13.97 -1.78 4.94
N ALA A 54 -14.00 -0.55 5.44
CA ALA A 54 -15.24 0.23 5.56
C ALA A 54 -15.92 0.40 4.18
N ARG A 55 -15.16 0.82 3.15
CA ARG A 55 -15.70 0.93 1.79
C ARG A 55 -16.22 -0.40 1.24
N LEU A 56 -15.52 -1.50 1.50
CA LEU A 56 -15.97 -2.81 1.04
C LEU A 56 -17.26 -3.25 1.76
N HIS A 57 -17.34 -3.01 3.07
CA HIS A 57 -18.53 -3.29 3.87
C HIS A 57 -19.75 -2.51 3.34
N ASP A 58 -19.60 -1.20 3.12
CA ASP A 58 -20.64 -0.33 2.56
C ASP A 58 -21.09 -0.81 1.17
N LEU A 59 -20.15 -1.22 0.31
CA LEU A 59 -20.44 -1.72 -1.04
C LEU A 59 -21.22 -3.03 -1.01
N LEU A 60 -20.83 -3.96 -0.14
CA LEU A 60 -21.46 -5.28 -0.05
C LEU A 60 -22.85 -5.24 0.57
N LYS A 61 -23.21 -4.16 1.29
CA LYS A 61 -24.50 -4.02 1.98
C LYS A 61 -24.85 -5.28 2.75
N LEU A 62 -23.95 -5.69 3.64
CA LEU A 62 -24.08 -6.95 4.38
C LEU A 62 -25.37 -6.97 5.21
N THR A 63 -25.97 -8.16 5.32
CA THR A 63 -27.11 -8.37 6.22
C THR A 63 -26.61 -8.59 7.65
N ALA A 64 -27.51 -8.43 8.63
CA ALA A 64 -27.20 -8.68 10.03
C ALA A 64 -26.66 -10.11 10.28
N GLN A 65 -27.08 -11.11 9.48
CA GLN A 65 -26.55 -12.47 9.59
C GLN A 65 -25.09 -12.58 9.09
N GLN A 66 -24.70 -11.76 8.11
CA GLN A 66 -23.37 -11.78 7.49
C GLN A 66 -22.30 -11.02 8.29
N GLU A 67 -22.70 -10.14 9.22
CA GLU A 67 -21.78 -9.32 10.03
C GLU A 67 -20.82 -10.17 10.88
N SER A 68 -21.28 -11.32 11.39
CA SER A 68 -20.43 -12.24 12.15
C SER A 68 -19.30 -12.85 11.29
N ALA A 69 -19.63 -13.22 10.05
CA ALA A 69 -18.66 -13.73 9.08
C ALA A 69 -17.68 -12.64 8.64
N TRP A 70 -18.16 -11.40 8.51
CA TRP A 70 -17.33 -10.23 8.20
C TRP A 70 -16.31 -9.92 9.31
N ALA A 71 -16.72 -9.95 10.57
CA ALA A 71 -15.82 -9.75 11.71
C ALA A 71 -14.71 -10.84 11.75
N THR A 72 -15.09 -12.10 11.51
CA THR A 72 -14.15 -13.23 11.45
C THR A 72 -13.15 -13.08 10.31
N TYR A 73 -13.64 -12.69 9.12
CA TYR A 73 -12.79 -12.39 7.97
C TYR A 73 -11.77 -11.30 8.29
N GLN A 74 -12.23 -10.16 8.82
CA GLN A 74 -11.34 -9.04 9.15
C GLN A 74 -10.26 -9.43 10.16
N ALA A 75 -10.62 -10.18 11.20
CA ALA A 75 -9.66 -10.64 12.21
C ALA A 75 -8.56 -11.53 11.60
N ALA A 76 -8.92 -12.41 10.66
CA ALA A 76 -7.98 -13.33 10.02
C ALA A 76 -7.08 -12.65 8.97
N ILE A 77 -7.56 -11.59 8.32
CA ILE A 77 -6.83 -10.91 7.23
C ILE A 77 -6.22 -9.56 7.63
N LYS A 78 -6.33 -9.18 8.91
CA LYS A 78 -5.72 -7.95 9.43
C LYS A 78 -4.21 -8.03 9.25
N PRO A 79 -3.56 -6.99 8.69
CA PRO A 79 -2.11 -6.92 8.64
C PRO A 79 -1.56 -7.06 10.06
N ALA A 80 -0.58 -7.95 10.24
CA ALA A 80 0.15 -8.01 11.50
C ALA A 80 0.63 -6.60 11.85
N ALA A 81 0.40 -6.18 13.09
CA ALA A 81 0.94 -4.91 13.55
C ALA A 81 2.46 -4.96 13.37
N LEU A 82 3.07 -3.90 12.82
CA LEU A 82 4.51 -3.73 12.96
C LEU A 82 4.76 -3.39 14.42
N ASP A 83 4.80 -4.42 15.26
CA ASP A 83 5.08 -4.45 16.70
C ASP A 83 6.52 -4.04 17.02
N GLY A 84 7.10 -3.13 16.23
CA GLY A 84 8.46 -2.63 16.36
C GLY A 84 9.55 -3.62 15.93
N GLN A 85 9.28 -4.92 16.03
CA GLN A 85 10.15 -5.98 15.56
C GLN A 85 9.86 -6.29 14.08
N ARG A 86 10.47 -5.51 13.19
CA ARG A 86 10.82 -6.10 11.89
C ARG A 86 11.58 -7.40 12.20
N PRO A 87 11.32 -8.50 11.48
CA PRO A 87 12.30 -9.58 11.42
C PRO A 87 13.63 -8.91 11.13
N GLU A 88 14.58 -9.06 12.06
CA GLU A 88 15.90 -8.47 11.95
C GLU A 88 16.36 -8.74 10.53
N ARG A 89 16.73 -7.69 9.78
CA ARG A 89 17.25 -7.90 8.44
C ARG A 89 18.60 -8.56 8.65
N LYS A 90 18.62 -9.90 8.72
CA LYS A 90 19.85 -10.69 8.80
C LYS A 90 20.78 -10.11 7.74
N PRO A 91 22.02 -9.73 8.10
CA PRO A 91 22.93 -9.10 7.15
C PRO A 91 23.18 -10.08 6.01
N MET A 92 22.43 -9.93 4.92
CA MET A 92 22.45 -10.90 3.81
C MET A 92 23.82 -10.95 3.13
N ASN A 93 24.61 -9.89 3.27
CA ASN A 93 26.00 -9.79 2.84
C ASN A 93 26.97 -10.61 3.71
N LYS A 94 26.57 -11.06 4.90
CA LYS A 94 27.36 -11.94 5.77
C LYS A 94 26.94 -13.40 5.68
N LEU A 95 25.88 -13.71 4.93
CA LEU A 95 25.39 -15.08 4.74
C LEU A 95 26.07 -15.71 3.52
N THR A 96 26.51 -16.95 3.68
CA THR A 96 26.95 -17.78 2.56
C THR A 96 25.80 -18.05 1.58
N ALA A 97 26.10 -18.50 0.36
CA ALA A 97 25.06 -18.86 -0.62
C ALA A 97 24.00 -19.86 -0.09
N PRO A 98 24.36 -21.00 0.55
CA PRO A 98 23.37 -21.94 1.08
C PRO A 98 22.54 -21.35 2.22
N GLU A 99 23.13 -20.54 3.11
CA GLU A 99 22.39 -19.89 4.20
C GLU A 99 21.36 -18.88 3.68
N ARG A 100 21.68 -18.16 2.59
CA ARG A 100 20.71 -17.28 1.92
C ARG A 100 19.53 -18.05 1.36
N LEU A 101 19.76 -19.21 0.75
CA LEU A 101 18.69 -20.08 0.24
C LEU A 101 17.83 -20.63 1.38
N ASN A 102 18.43 -21.06 2.48
CA ASN A 102 17.70 -21.53 3.67
C ASN A 102 16.83 -20.42 4.28
N LEU A 103 17.35 -19.19 4.38
CA LEU A 103 16.57 -18.03 4.84
C LEU A 103 15.41 -17.72 3.88
N ALA A 104 15.63 -17.79 2.58
CA ALA A 104 14.58 -17.60 1.59
C ALA A 104 13.48 -18.67 1.73
N LEU A 105 13.87 -19.93 1.93
CA LEU A 105 12.94 -21.03 2.16
C LEU A 105 12.10 -20.81 3.43
N GLU A 106 12.72 -20.39 4.54
CA GLU A 106 12.02 -20.07 5.80
C GLU A 106 10.98 -18.96 5.59
N MET A 107 11.35 -17.89 4.88
CA MET A 107 10.46 -16.77 4.60
C MET A 107 9.32 -17.18 3.66
N THR A 108 9.56 -18.06 2.69
CA THR A 108 8.51 -18.61 1.83
C THR A 108 7.51 -19.44 2.63
N LYS A 109 7.98 -20.33 3.52
CA LYS A 109 7.09 -21.11 4.41
C LYS A 109 6.20 -20.22 5.29
N LYS A 110 6.75 -19.12 5.83
CA LYS A 110 5.95 -18.14 6.61
C LYS A 110 4.88 -17.46 5.75
N ARG A 111 5.21 -17.13 4.49
CA ARG A 111 4.24 -16.55 3.54
C ARG A 111 3.16 -17.55 3.14
N GLU A 112 3.53 -18.80 2.94
CA GLU A 112 2.61 -19.90 2.63
C GLU A 112 1.59 -20.08 3.76
N ALA A 113 2.03 -20.20 5.02
CA ALA A 113 1.13 -20.31 6.17
C ALA A 113 0.16 -19.10 6.29
N PHE A 114 0.65 -17.89 5.99
CA PHE A 114 -0.20 -16.70 5.96
C PHE A 114 -1.24 -16.76 4.82
N LEU A 115 -0.83 -17.24 3.64
CA LEU A 115 -1.73 -17.43 2.51
C LEU A 115 -2.79 -18.50 2.80
N GLU A 116 -2.43 -19.63 3.40
CA GLU A 116 -3.38 -20.66 3.81
C GLU A 116 -4.45 -20.11 4.76
N THR A 117 -4.02 -19.35 5.77
CA THR A 117 -4.92 -18.67 6.71
C THR A 117 -5.86 -17.72 5.97
N ARG A 118 -5.33 -16.94 5.03
CA ARG A 118 -6.10 -15.99 4.24
C ARG A 118 -7.09 -16.67 3.30
N VAL A 119 -6.68 -17.76 2.62
CA VAL A 119 -7.55 -18.54 1.75
C VAL A 119 -8.70 -19.12 2.56
N LYS A 120 -8.43 -19.74 3.71
CA LYS A 120 -9.47 -20.29 4.59
C LYS A 120 -10.48 -19.22 5.02
N ALA A 121 -10.00 -18.06 5.43
CA ALA A 121 -10.85 -16.95 5.86
C ALA A 121 -11.70 -16.36 4.72
N VAL A 122 -11.09 -16.15 3.55
CA VAL A 122 -11.79 -15.66 2.36
C VAL A 122 -12.85 -16.65 1.91
N SER A 123 -12.52 -17.94 1.78
CA SER A 123 -13.47 -18.97 1.36
C SER A 123 -14.66 -19.09 2.31
N ALA A 124 -14.42 -19.03 3.63
CA ALA A 124 -15.49 -19.06 4.63
C ALA A 124 -16.44 -17.86 4.53
N PHE A 125 -15.90 -16.65 4.33
CA PHE A 125 -16.70 -15.44 4.14
C PHE A 125 -17.46 -15.46 2.81
N TYR A 126 -16.79 -15.85 1.74
CA TYR A 126 -17.35 -15.90 0.39
C TYR A 126 -18.56 -16.84 0.27
N ALA A 127 -18.55 -17.95 1.03
CA ALA A 127 -19.68 -18.88 1.10
C ALA A 127 -20.94 -18.29 1.77
N GLN A 128 -20.80 -17.20 2.54
CA GLN A 128 -21.92 -16.48 3.16
C GLN A 128 -22.47 -15.35 2.29
N LEU A 129 -21.77 -14.98 1.23
CA LEU A 129 -22.18 -13.93 0.30
C LEU A 129 -23.16 -14.48 -0.75
N ASN A 130 -24.13 -13.64 -1.15
CA ASN A 130 -24.95 -13.94 -2.31
C ASN A 130 -24.19 -13.67 -3.63
N PRO A 131 -24.68 -14.13 -4.79
CA PRO A 131 -23.97 -13.98 -6.06
C PRO A 131 -23.62 -12.52 -6.43
N ALA A 132 -24.50 -11.55 -6.13
CA ALA A 132 -24.22 -10.15 -6.42
C ALA A 132 -23.10 -9.57 -5.53
N GLN A 133 -23.08 -9.95 -4.25
CA GLN A 133 -22.04 -9.58 -3.30
C GLN A 133 -20.70 -10.24 -3.63
N GLN A 134 -20.73 -11.49 -4.09
CA GLN A 134 -19.55 -12.22 -4.56
C GLN A 134 -18.84 -11.46 -5.69
N THR A 135 -19.57 -11.02 -6.72
CA THR A 135 -19.02 -10.20 -7.81
C THR A 135 -18.37 -8.91 -7.28
N LEU A 136 -19.05 -8.18 -6.38
CA LEU A 136 -18.49 -6.96 -5.77
C LEU A 136 -17.24 -7.26 -4.94
N PHE A 137 -17.21 -8.39 -4.25
CA PHE A 137 -16.06 -8.83 -3.48
C PHE A 137 -14.88 -9.21 -4.40
N ASP A 138 -15.11 -9.81 -5.55
CA ASP A 138 -14.03 -10.13 -6.50
C ASP A 138 -13.39 -8.86 -7.09
N GLU A 139 -14.20 -7.85 -7.38
CA GLU A 139 -13.73 -6.57 -7.93
C GLU A 139 -12.99 -5.70 -6.90
N HIS A 140 -13.47 -5.69 -5.65
CA HIS A 140 -13.03 -4.73 -4.63
C HIS A 140 -12.37 -5.36 -3.40
N GLY A 141 -12.66 -6.63 -3.11
CA GLY A 141 -12.37 -7.35 -1.87
C GLY A 141 -10.95 -7.89 -1.74
N LEU A 142 -10.26 -8.14 -2.85
CA LEU A 142 -8.82 -8.47 -2.86
C LEU A 142 -8.08 -7.44 -3.71
N GLY A 143 -7.66 -6.34 -3.07
CA GLY A 143 -7.11 -5.11 -3.65
C GLY A 143 -6.69 -5.31 -5.10
N GLY A 144 -7.56 -4.88 -6.02
CA GLY A 144 -7.59 -5.35 -7.40
C GLY A 144 -6.20 -5.43 -8.04
N GLY A 145 -6.01 -6.39 -8.95
CA GLY A 145 -4.75 -6.89 -9.54
C GLY A 145 -3.66 -5.90 -10.02
N ARG A 146 -3.79 -4.60 -9.75
CA ARG A 146 -2.76 -3.56 -9.77
C ARG A 146 -1.60 -3.75 -8.78
N GLY A 147 -1.65 -4.77 -7.91
CA GLY A 147 -0.48 -5.21 -7.13
C GLY A 147 0.42 -6.20 -7.88
N PHE A 148 -0.10 -6.89 -8.90
CA PHE A 148 0.62 -7.90 -9.68
C PHE A 148 0.81 -7.51 -11.15
N ARG A 149 0.04 -6.56 -11.67
CA ARG A 149 0.30 -5.91 -12.96
C ARG A 149 0.89 -4.52 -12.74
N GLY A 150 2.21 -4.43 -12.84
CA GLY A 150 2.91 -3.20 -13.24
C GLY A 150 2.90 -2.04 -12.25
N ARG A 151 3.78 -2.08 -11.25
CA ARG A 151 4.51 -0.86 -10.80
C ARG A 151 5.78 -0.73 -11.65
N GLY A 152 5.61 -0.76 -12.97
CA GLY A 152 6.58 -0.21 -13.90
C GLY A 152 6.33 1.29 -14.01
N HIS A 153 7.39 2.07 -13.84
CA HIS A 153 7.49 3.53 -14.00
C HIS A 153 7.20 4.42 -12.79
N HIS A 154 8.05 5.46 -12.68
CA HIS A 154 8.25 6.51 -11.67
C HIS A 154 9.31 6.17 -10.58
N GLY A 155 10.59 6.57 -10.71
CA GLY A 155 11.17 7.47 -11.71
C GLY A 155 12.71 7.48 -11.73
N HIS A 156 13.22 8.11 -12.78
CA HIS A 156 14.62 8.46 -13.01
C HIS A 156 15.24 9.19 -11.81
N HIS A 157 16.38 8.71 -11.32
CA HIS A 157 17.47 9.51 -10.73
C HIS A 157 18.75 8.68 -10.71
N GLY A 158 19.81 9.20 -11.34
CA GLY A 158 21.18 8.72 -11.17
C GLY A 158 21.86 8.25 -12.46
N MET A 159 22.30 9.20 -13.29
CA MET A 159 23.43 9.00 -14.20
C MET A 159 24.64 8.53 -13.37
N HIS A 160 25.12 7.30 -13.58
CA HIS A 160 26.51 6.94 -13.31
C HIS A 160 26.90 5.71 -14.16
N GLY A 161 27.88 5.92 -15.05
CA GLY A 161 28.85 4.91 -15.45
C GLY A 161 28.45 4.06 -16.65
N GLY A 162 28.86 4.50 -17.85
CA GLY A 162 28.81 3.68 -19.05
C GLY A 162 29.66 2.41 -18.94
N TRP A 163 29.08 1.30 -19.39
CA TRP A 163 29.82 0.16 -19.91
C TRP A 163 29.18 -0.19 -21.25
N ALA A 164 29.63 0.49 -22.29
CA ALA A 164 29.63 -0.10 -23.61
C ALA A 164 30.60 -1.28 -23.55
N HIS A 165 30.07 -2.48 -23.32
CA HIS A 165 30.79 -3.72 -23.61
C HIS A 165 30.01 -4.45 -24.69
N ASN A 166 30.48 -4.24 -25.91
CA ASN A 166 30.31 -5.17 -27.01
C ASN A 166 31.04 -6.46 -26.59
N GLY A 167 30.31 -7.37 -25.96
CA GLY A 167 30.83 -8.63 -25.45
C GLY A 167 29.85 -9.73 -25.82
N GLN A 168 30.28 -10.58 -26.74
CA GLN A 168 29.57 -11.77 -27.20
C GLN A 168 29.13 -12.58 -25.99
N HIS A 169 27.83 -12.81 -25.87
CA HIS A 169 27.25 -13.61 -24.81
C HIS A 169 27.37 -15.09 -25.23
N GLU A 170 28.54 -15.69 -24.98
CA GLU A 170 28.66 -17.15 -24.94
C GLU A 170 27.90 -17.65 -23.71
N GLY A 171 26.78 -18.30 -23.97
CA GLY A 171 25.96 -18.93 -22.94
C GLY A 171 26.69 -20.10 -22.28
N TRP A 172 26.27 -20.39 -21.05
CA TRP A 172 26.60 -21.63 -20.35
C TRP A 172 26.09 -22.84 -21.15
N GLY A 173 26.97 -23.42 -21.97
CA GLY A 173 26.70 -24.60 -22.78
C GLY A 173 27.81 -24.77 -23.83
N GLY A 174 28.93 -25.39 -23.43
CA GLY A 174 30.06 -25.63 -24.33
C GLY A 174 29.69 -26.50 -25.54
N PRO A 175 30.37 -26.34 -26.68
CA PRO A 175 30.09 -27.10 -27.90
C PRO A 175 30.51 -28.57 -27.74
N ALA A 176 29.60 -29.47 -28.12
CA ALA A 176 29.90 -30.87 -28.33
C ALA A 176 30.87 -31.02 -29.52
N HIS A 177 32.12 -31.38 -29.25
CA HIS A 177 33.03 -31.85 -30.28
C HIS A 177 32.81 -33.35 -30.52
N GLN A 178 32.37 -33.64 -31.73
CA GLN A 178 32.38 -34.97 -32.34
C GLN A 178 33.83 -35.38 -32.62
N GLY A 179 34.14 -36.64 -32.31
CA GLY A 179 35.37 -37.36 -32.66
C GLY A 179 35.11 -38.84 -32.48
#